data_AF-A0AAU6RLD7-F1
#
_entry.id   AF-A0AAU6RLD7-F1
#
_cell.length_a   1.000
_cell.length_b   1.000
_cell.length_c   1.000
_cell.angle_alpha   90.00
_cell.angle_beta   90.00
_cell.angle_gamma   90.00
#
_symmetry.space_group_name_H-M   'P 1'
#
loop_
_entity.id
_entity.type
_entity.pdbx_description
1 polymer ?
#
loop_
_entity_poly.entity_id
_entity_poly.type
_entity_poly.pdbx_seq_one_letter_code
_entity_poly.pdbx_strand_id
1 'polypeptide(L)'
;MKYKQTIGAAIFAAASGALYYFLTKNQGDTMDKKQSKNVELVKPGAVSADVADKAFIMPHFMIKNLVATHNEHGISFRLDYKIDRILYDYLMHNTPHYRFRFTLPNELKFLFEGNGTEKVLGELVYGTGEKTDYSVTFNFKKHDDVSLDKIEKINEATGPYHLDIVDEQLNVLNEYDDVYAATNLIRF
;
A
#
# COMPACT_ATOMS: atom_id res chain seq x y z
N MET A 1 19.56 -13.10 40.68
CA MET A 1 18.09 -13.02 40.91
C MET A 1 17.54 -11.76 40.25
N LYS A 2 16.64 -11.97 39.27
CA LYS A 2 15.58 -11.07 38.77
C LYS A 2 15.94 -9.70 38.20
N TYR A 3 16.14 -9.69 36.88
CA TYR A 3 15.83 -8.60 35.96
C TYR A 3 14.31 -8.35 35.97
N LYS A 4 13.86 -7.09 36.08
CA LYS A 4 12.46 -6.70 35.80
C LYS A 4 12.44 -5.95 34.47
N GLN A 5 11.89 -6.59 33.45
CA GLN A 5 11.51 -5.98 32.19
C GLN A 5 10.21 -5.19 32.39
N THR A 6 10.19 -3.95 31.94
CA THR A 6 8.98 -3.14 31.84
C THR A 6 8.47 -3.24 30.41
N ILE A 7 7.40 -3.98 30.20
CA ILE A 7 6.65 -4.04 28.95
C ILE A 7 5.70 -2.82 28.95
N GLY A 8 5.98 -1.83 28.10
CA GLY A 8 5.10 -0.69 27.85
C GLY A 8 4.31 -0.95 26.56
N ALA A 9 3.01 -1.11 26.71
CA ALA A 9 2.05 -1.49 25.67
C ALA A 9 1.99 -0.50 24.49
N ALA A 10 2.03 -1.03 23.26
CA ALA A 10 1.66 -0.29 22.06
C ALA A 10 0.13 -0.25 21.95
N ILE A 11 -0.45 0.93 22.10
CA ILE A 11 -1.87 1.20 21.85
C ILE A 11 -2.04 1.37 20.34
N PHE A 12 -2.66 0.40 19.68
CA PHE A 12 -3.13 0.54 18.30
C PHE A 12 -4.44 1.35 18.33
N ALA A 13 -4.38 2.61 17.93
CA ALA A 13 -5.56 3.42 17.68
C ALA A 13 -6.15 3.06 16.30
N ALA A 14 -7.10 2.13 16.29
CA ALA A 14 -8.00 1.92 15.15
C ALA A 14 -9.19 2.87 15.28
N ALA A 15 -9.17 4.03 14.61
CA ALA A 15 -10.37 4.86 14.44
C ALA A 15 -10.19 5.95 13.36
N SER A 16 -10.64 5.68 12.14
CA SER A 16 -10.96 6.76 11.18
C SER A 16 -11.97 6.35 10.10
N GLY A 17 -12.88 5.41 10.39
CA GLY A 17 -13.99 5.05 9.50
C GLY A 17 -15.32 5.78 9.79
N ALA A 18 -15.51 6.30 11.01
CA ALA A 18 -16.84 6.72 11.48
C ALA A 18 -17.14 8.23 11.38
N LEU A 19 -16.16 9.07 11.03
CA LEU A 19 -16.37 10.54 11.02
C LEU A 19 -17.09 11.04 9.77
N TYR A 20 -17.09 10.30 8.65
CA TYR A 20 -17.66 10.80 7.41
C TYR A 20 -19.18 10.67 7.32
N TYR A 21 -19.77 9.69 8.03
CA TYR A 21 -21.22 9.43 7.93
C TYR A 21 -22.08 10.36 8.79
N PHE A 22 -21.47 11.08 9.75
CA PHE A 22 -22.19 12.02 10.61
C PHE A 22 -22.27 13.45 10.06
N LEU A 23 -21.49 13.81 9.04
CA LEU A 23 -21.43 15.18 8.51
C LEU A 23 -22.46 15.47 7.40
N THR A 24 -23.18 14.47 6.87
CA THR A 24 -24.04 14.66 5.68
C THR A 24 -25.54 14.56 5.94
N LYS A 25 -26.02 14.32 7.17
CA LYS A 25 -27.45 14.06 7.41
C LYS A 25 -28.25 15.17 8.10
N ASN A 26 -27.64 16.26 8.55
CA ASN A 26 -28.40 17.37 9.16
C ASN A 26 -27.99 18.71 8.56
N GLN A 27 -28.59 19.07 7.42
CA GLN A 27 -28.80 20.45 7.01
C GLN A 27 -29.85 20.50 5.89
N GLY A 28 -31.08 20.17 6.27
CA GLY A 28 -32.28 20.60 5.55
C GLY A 28 -32.73 21.95 6.10
N ASP A 29 -33.03 22.85 5.18
CA ASP A 29 -33.80 24.09 5.33
C ASP A 29 -33.22 25.21 6.20
N THR A 30 -32.47 26.13 5.60
CA THR A 30 -32.90 27.52 5.32
C THR A 30 -31.78 28.37 4.72
N MET A 31 -32.20 29.40 3.97
CA MET A 31 -31.48 30.64 3.61
C MET A 31 -30.68 30.74 2.30
N ASP A 32 -31.33 31.47 1.39
CA ASP A 32 -30.84 32.63 0.65
C ASP A 32 -29.89 32.46 -0.56
N LYS A 33 -30.48 32.81 -1.71
CA LYS A 33 -29.82 33.25 -2.94
C LYS A 33 -28.69 34.24 -2.65
N LYS A 34 -27.45 33.77 -2.75
CA LYS A 34 -26.30 34.61 -3.14
C LYS A 34 -25.49 33.89 -4.21
N GLN A 35 -25.49 34.52 -5.39
CA GLN A 35 -24.62 34.33 -6.54
C GLN A 35 -23.51 33.28 -6.37
N SER A 36 -23.75 32.11 -6.96
CA SER A 36 -22.73 31.15 -7.34
C SER A 36 -21.77 31.81 -8.35
N LYS A 37 -20.64 32.34 -7.87
CA LYS A 37 -19.47 32.52 -8.72
C LYS A 37 -18.94 31.13 -9.04
N ASN A 38 -18.84 30.85 -10.33
CA ASN A 38 -18.29 29.63 -10.91
C ASN A 38 -17.06 29.17 -10.13
N VAL A 39 -17.19 28.08 -9.37
CA VAL A 39 -16.05 27.22 -9.09
C VAL A 39 -15.80 26.50 -10.40
N GLU A 40 -14.95 27.11 -11.22
CA GLU A 40 -14.37 26.43 -12.36
C GLU A 40 -13.62 25.23 -11.78
N LEU A 41 -14.24 24.06 -11.92
CA LEU A 41 -13.64 22.78 -11.61
C LEU A 41 -12.35 22.75 -12.43
N VAL A 42 -11.21 22.99 -11.80
CA VAL A 42 -9.90 22.89 -12.45
C VAL A 42 -9.85 21.47 -12.99
N LYS A 43 -10.04 21.33 -14.30
CA LYS A 43 -9.85 20.05 -14.97
C LYS A 43 -8.43 19.59 -14.60
N PRO A 44 -8.25 18.36 -14.10
CA PRO A 44 -6.92 17.79 -14.01
C PRO A 44 -6.25 18.00 -15.37
N GLY A 45 -5.09 18.66 -15.37
CA GLY A 45 -4.34 18.89 -16.60
C GLY A 45 -4.15 17.54 -17.27
N ALA A 46 -4.42 17.46 -18.58
CA ALA A 46 -4.22 16.23 -19.32
C ALA A 46 -2.76 15.79 -19.16
N VAL A 47 -2.55 14.73 -18.39
CA VAL A 47 -1.24 14.09 -18.28
C VAL A 47 -0.91 13.51 -19.63
N SER A 48 0.26 13.83 -20.18
CA SER A 48 0.75 13.10 -21.34
C SER A 48 0.84 11.62 -20.96
N ALA A 49 0.21 10.73 -21.73
CA ALA A 49 0.21 9.28 -21.46
C ALA A 49 1.61 8.74 -21.09
N ASP A 50 2.66 9.31 -21.69
CA ASP A 50 4.08 9.03 -21.41
C ASP A 50 4.52 9.13 -19.93
N VAL A 51 3.88 9.96 -19.11
CA VAL A 51 4.24 10.15 -17.69
C VAL A 51 3.56 9.10 -16.82
N ALA A 52 2.31 8.74 -17.11
CA ALA A 52 1.57 7.72 -16.35
C ALA A 52 2.26 6.35 -16.47
N ASP A 53 2.64 5.97 -17.69
CA ASP A 53 3.29 4.69 -17.99
C ASP A 53 4.70 4.57 -17.36
N LYS A 54 5.30 5.70 -16.97
CA LYS A 54 6.67 5.74 -16.42
C LYS A 54 6.75 6.18 -14.96
N ALA A 55 5.64 6.56 -14.34
CA ALA A 55 5.68 7.08 -12.97
C ALA A 55 6.08 6.00 -11.97
N PHE A 56 5.66 4.75 -12.18
CA PHE A 56 5.90 3.66 -11.23
C PHE A 56 7.12 2.79 -11.55
N ILE A 57 7.93 3.16 -12.54
CA ILE A 57 9.18 2.46 -12.85
C ILE A 57 10.37 3.14 -12.15
N MET A 58 11.51 2.45 -12.10
CA MET A 58 12.75 3.03 -11.63
C MET A 58 13.13 4.26 -12.50
N PRO A 59 13.62 5.37 -11.90
CA PRO A 59 13.95 5.57 -10.48
C PRO A 59 12.82 6.11 -9.61
N HIS A 60 11.62 6.31 -10.18
CA HIS A 60 10.53 7.05 -9.56
C HIS A 60 9.79 6.25 -8.48
N PHE A 61 9.62 4.95 -8.69
CA PHE A 61 9.26 3.98 -7.66
C PHE A 61 10.39 2.98 -7.48
N MET A 62 10.91 2.88 -6.26
CA MET A 62 12.09 2.08 -5.98
C MET A 62 11.88 1.19 -4.77
N ILE A 63 11.77 -0.12 -5.01
CA ILE A 63 11.72 -1.11 -3.94
C ILE A 63 13.10 -1.17 -3.27
N LYS A 64 13.13 -0.96 -1.95
CA LYS A 64 14.37 -0.95 -1.15
C LYS A 64 14.60 -2.27 -0.43
N ASN A 65 13.55 -2.83 0.14
CA ASN A 65 13.67 -4.00 0.98
C ASN A 65 12.34 -4.75 1.05
N LEU A 66 12.41 -6.07 1.21
CA LEU A 66 11.29 -6.93 1.58
C LEU A 66 11.69 -7.64 2.86
N VAL A 67 10.80 -7.71 3.85
CA VAL A 67 11.03 -8.43 5.10
C VAL A 67 9.83 -9.30 5.41
N ALA A 68 10.06 -10.60 5.60
CA ALA A 68 9.08 -11.56 6.06
C ALA A 68 9.13 -11.67 7.59
N THR A 69 7.97 -11.68 8.24
CA THR A 69 7.84 -11.86 9.69
C THR A 69 6.69 -12.79 10.00
N HIS A 70 6.97 -13.83 10.78
CA HIS A 70 5.99 -14.85 11.14
C HIS A 70 5.36 -14.58 12.50
N ASN A 71 4.12 -15.01 12.66
CA ASN A 71 3.46 -15.13 13.95
C ASN A 71 2.57 -16.37 13.95
N GLU A 72 1.89 -16.62 15.08
CA GLU A 72 1.01 -17.78 15.25
C GLU A 72 -0.16 -17.85 14.26
N HIS A 73 -0.53 -16.73 13.63
CA HIS A 73 -1.65 -16.58 12.72
C HIS A 73 -1.25 -16.54 11.23
N GLY A 74 0.04 -16.48 10.90
CA GLY A 74 0.46 -16.38 9.50
C GLY A 74 1.80 -15.69 9.29
N ILE A 75 1.93 -15.04 8.14
CA ILE A 75 3.13 -14.31 7.72
C ILE A 75 2.76 -12.89 7.31
N SER A 76 3.63 -11.94 7.66
CA SER A 76 3.55 -10.55 7.25
C SER A 76 4.76 -10.22 6.37
N PHE A 77 4.53 -9.58 5.23
CA PHE A 77 5.57 -9.06 4.36
C PHE A 77 5.59 -7.54 4.45
N ARG A 78 6.67 -6.95 4.96
CA ARG A 78 6.90 -5.51 4.92
C ARG A 78 7.74 -5.17 3.69
N LEU A 79 7.19 -4.35 2.81
CA LEU A 79 7.87 -3.78 1.66
C LEU A 79 8.25 -2.34 1.96
N ASP A 80 9.55 -2.06 2.02
CA ASP A 80 10.09 -0.72 2.15
C ASP A 80 10.41 -0.18 0.73
N TYR A 81 9.95 1.02 0.40
CA TYR A 81 10.10 1.60 -0.94
C TYR A 81 10.32 3.11 -0.89
N LYS A 82 10.82 3.67 -1.99
CA LYS A 82 10.99 5.10 -2.20
C LYS A 82 10.12 5.58 -3.35
N ILE A 83 9.47 6.72 -3.14
CA ILE A 83 8.81 7.51 -4.17
C ILE A 83 9.66 8.78 -4.35
N ASP A 84 10.06 9.08 -5.58
CA ASP A 84 10.71 10.35 -5.89
C ASP A 84 9.70 11.46 -6.17
N ARG A 85 10.21 12.68 -6.39
CA ARG A 85 9.35 13.85 -6.59
C ARG A 85 8.46 13.76 -7.83
N ILE A 86 8.92 13.12 -8.91
CA ILE A 86 8.15 13.02 -10.16
C ILE A 86 6.93 12.13 -9.94
N LEU A 87 7.12 10.95 -9.34
CA LEU A 87 6.00 10.08 -8.99
C LEU A 87 5.11 10.71 -7.92
N TYR A 88 5.68 11.39 -6.93
CA TYR A 88 4.90 12.10 -5.92
C TYR A 88 3.95 13.13 -6.55
N ASP A 89 4.47 13.99 -7.43
CA ASP A 89 3.69 15.01 -8.11
C ASP A 89 2.61 14.37 -9.01
N TYR A 90 2.93 13.27 -9.69
CA TYR A 90 1.95 12.52 -10.48
C TYR A 90 0.80 11.98 -9.62
N LEU A 91 1.14 11.28 -8.53
CA LEU A 91 0.16 10.68 -7.63
C LEU A 91 -0.77 11.73 -7.03
N MET A 92 -0.22 12.85 -6.55
CA MET A 92 -1.00 13.92 -5.90
C MET A 92 -2.08 14.51 -6.83
N HIS A 93 -1.80 14.64 -8.12
CA HIS A 93 -2.71 15.28 -9.07
C HIS A 93 -3.64 14.33 -9.82
N ASN A 94 -3.33 13.02 -9.86
CA ASN A 94 -4.00 12.08 -10.77
C ASN A 94 -4.52 10.82 -10.10
N THR A 95 -3.76 10.21 -9.19
CA THR A 95 -4.12 8.93 -8.58
C THR A 95 -3.67 8.87 -7.12
N PRO A 96 -4.22 9.74 -6.24
CA PRO A 96 -3.79 9.79 -4.85
C PRO A 96 -4.12 8.50 -4.07
N HIS A 97 -5.05 7.66 -4.56
CA HIS A 97 -5.51 6.44 -3.91
C HIS A 97 -5.11 5.15 -4.65
N TYR A 98 -3.86 5.09 -5.12
CA TYR A 98 -3.29 3.88 -5.69
C TYR A 98 -3.26 2.71 -4.68
N ARG A 99 -3.28 1.47 -5.15
CA ARG A 99 -3.29 0.26 -4.32
C ARG A 99 -2.18 -0.71 -4.73
N PHE A 100 -1.71 -1.47 -3.76
CA PHE A 100 -0.83 -2.60 -3.96
C PHE A 100 -1.62 -3.90 -3.93
N ARG A 101 -1.30 -4.81 -4.84
CA ARG A 101 -1.76 -6.21 -4.84
C ARG A 101 -0.55 -7.12 -4.76
N PHE A 102 -0.31 -7.70 -3.59
CA PHE A 102 0.82 -8.60 -3.36
C PHE A 102 0.33 -10.05 -3.42
N THR A 103 0.90 -10.85 -4.31
CA THR A 103 0.47 -12.23 -4.58
C THR A 103 1.61 -13.20 -4.32
N LEU A 104 1.32 -14.21 -3.51
CA LEU A 104 2.22 -15.30 -3.22
C LEU A 104 2.38 -16.26 -4.43
N PRO A 105 3.50 -16.98 -4.53
CA PRO A 105 3.66 -18.10 -5.45
C PRO A 105 2.49 -19.09 -5.37
N ASN A 106 2.16 -19.75 -6.48
CA ASN A 106 1.02 -20.68 -6.54
C ASN A 106 1.15 -21.84 -5.54
N GLU A 107 2.39 -22.26 -5.26
CA GLU A 107 2.75 -23.31 -4.32
C GLU A 107 2.50 -22.91 -2.86
N LEU A 108 2.26 -21.62 -2.58
CA LEU A 108 1.99 -21.12 -1.23
C LEU A 108 0.54 -20.70 -1.04
N LYS A 109 -0.21 -20.40 -2.12
CA LYS A 109 -1.58 -19.87 -2.03
C LYS A 109 -2.53 -20.71 -1.18
N PHE A 110 -2.42 -22.03 -1.28
CA PHE A 110 -3.28 -22.96 -0.53
C PHE A 110 -3.02 -22.97 0.99
N LEU A 111 -1.95 -22.32 1.46
CA LEU A 111 -1.64 -22.24 2.89
C LEU A 111 -2.35 -21.08 3.58
N PHE A 112 -2.90 -20.14 2.82
CA PHE A 112 -3.40 -18.86 3.31
C PHE A 112 -4.82 -18.56 2.84
N GLU A 113 -5.56 -17.84 3.68
CA GLU A 113 -6.85 -17.26 3.30
C GLU A 113 -6.68 -16.26 2.15
N GLY A 114 -7.78 -15.93 1.45
CA GLY A 114 -7.75 -14.93 0.37
C GLY A 114 -7.00 -15.38 -0.90
N ASN A 115 -6.77 -16.69 -1.09
CA ASN A 115 -6.08 -17.27 -2.26
C ASN A 115 -4.65 -16.74 -2.45
N GLY A 116 -3.99 -16.38 -1.34
CA GLY A 116 -2.61 -15.87 -1.34
C GLY A 116 -2.44 -14.54 -2.05
N THR A 117 -3.47 -13.69 -2.12
CA THR A 117 -3.35 -12.30 -2.59
C THR A 117 -3.87 -11.32 -1.53
N GLU A 118 -3.02 -10.39 -1.12
CA GLU A 118 -3.38 -9.29 -0.24
C GLU A 118 -3.44 -7.97 -0.99
N LYS A 119 -4.38 -7.11 -0.60
CA LYS A 119 -4.59 -5.79 -1.20
C LYS A 119 -4.51 -4.72 -0.15
N VAL A 120 -3.61 -3.75 -0.34
CA VAL A 120 -3.39 -2.67 0.62
C VAL A 120 -3.39 -1.33 -0.10
N LEU A 121 -4.01 -0.33 0.51
CA LEU A 121 -3.96 1.04 -0.01
C LEU A 121 -2.53 1.57 0.12
N GLY A 122 -2.01 2.17 -0.95
CA GLY A 122 -0.75 2.90 -0.89
C GLY A 122 -0.83 4.07 0.08
N GLU A 123 0.29 4.50 0.63
CA GLU A 123 0.27 5.66 1.51
C GLU A 123 -0.17 6.90 0.73
N LEU A 124 -1.09 7.66 1.34
CA LEU A 124 -1.59 8.89 0.75
C LEU A 124 -0.48 9.92 0.64
N VAL A 125 -0.27 10.43 -0.58
CA VAL A 125 0.70 11.49 -0.85
C VAL A 125 0.00 12.84 -0.92
N TYR A 126 0.19 13.66 0.14
CA TYR A 126 -0.32 15.02 0.22
C TYR A 126 0.74 15.97 0.76
N GLY A 127 0.75 17.22 0.30
CA GLY A 127 1.62 18.27 0.80
C GLY A 127 2.88 18.51 -0.06
N THR A 128 4.01 18.78 0.59
CA THR A 128 5.24 19.29 -0.05
C THR A 128 6.17 18.21 -0.62
N GLY A 129 5.87 16.92 -0.43
CA GLY A 129 6.72 15.83 -0.92
C GLY A 129 8.02 15.63 -0.15
N GLU A 130 8.12 16.09 1.10
CA GLU A 130 9.33 15.96 1.93
C GLU A 130 9.62 14.52 2.37
N LYS A 131 8.59 13.68 2.51
CA LYS A 131 8.75 12.25 2.76
C LYS A 131 8.95 11.53 1.44
N THR A 132 10.08 10.85 1.30
CA THR A 132 10.38 10.00 0.12
C THR A 132 10.38 8.52 0.43
N ASP A 133 10.49 8.14 1.70
CA ASP A 133 10.62 6.77 2.16
C ASP A 133 9.34 6.27 2.81
N TYR A 134 8.89 5.11 2.35
CA TYR A 134 7.58 4.56 2.67
C TYR A 134 7.69 3.07 2.97
N SER A 135 6.67 2.54 3.65
CA SER A 135 6.56 1.11 3.93
C SER A 135 5.11 0.66 3.84
N VAL A 136 4.86 -0.52 3.30
CA VAL A 136 3.56 -1.18 3.31
C VAL A 136 3.70 -2.60 3.83
N THR A 137 2.71 -3.06 4.60
CA THR A 137 2.70 -4.43 5.16
C THR A 137 1.52 -5.22 4.62
N PHE A 138 1.79 -6.40 4.07
CA PHE A 138 0.82 -7.38 3.62
C PHE A 138 0.72 -8.50 4.64
N ASN A 139 -0.47 -8.77 5.16
CA ASN A 139 -0.67 -9.78 6.21
C ASN A 139 -1.44 -10.97 5.64
N PHE A 140 -0.78 -12.12 5.53
CA PHE A 140 -1.40 -13.36 5.07
C PHE A 140 -1.76 -14.23 6.26
N LYS A 141 -3.07 -14.41 6.48
CA LYS A 141 -3.57 -15.31 7.52
C LYS A 141 -3.51 -16.74 7.02
N LYS A 142 -2.85 -17.63 7.78
CA LYS A 142 -2.81 -19.06 7.47
C LYS A 142 -4.19 -19.69 7.68
N HIS A 143 -4.50 -20.76 6.96
CA HIS A 143 -5.67 -21.58 7.32
C HIS A 143 -5.48 -22.26 8.68
N ASP A 144 -6.60 -22.55 9.36
CA ASP A 144 -6.58 -23.13 10.71
C ASP A 144 -5.92 -24.52 10.76
N ASP A 145 -6.00 -25.30 9.67
CA ASP A 145 -5.42 -26.63 9.51
C ASP A 145 -3.93 -26.62 9.11
N VAL A 146 -3.38 -25.45 8.77
CA VAL A 146 -1.95 -25.29 8.42
C VAL A 146 -1.11 -25.14 9.69
N SER A 147 -0.09 -25.97 9.84
CA SER A 147 0.84 -25.91 10.97
C SER A 147 1.82 -24.74 10.85
N LEU A 148 2.26 -24.20 12.00
CA LEU A 148 3.23 -23.10 12.07
C LEU A 148 4.55 -23.47 11.36
N ASP A 149 5.06 -24.69 11.57
CA ASP A 149 6.30 -25.18 10.94
C ASP A 149 6.29 -25.14 9.40
N LYS A 150 5.09 -25.17 8.77
CA LYS A 150 4.97 -25.05 7.31
C LYS A 150 5.18 -23.61 6.86
N ILE A 151 4.70 -22.64 7.62
CA ILE A 151 4.80 -21.22 7.27
C ILE A 151 6.13 -20.59 7.68
N GLU A 152 6.78 -21.08 8.75
CA GLU A 152 8.09 -20.58 9.22
C GLU A 152 9.22 -20.76 8.19
N LYS A 153 9.04 -21.67 7.22
CA LYS A 153 10.00 -21.88 6.12
C LYS A 153 9.90 -20.82 5.03
N ILE A 154 8.80 -20.08 4.97
CA ILE A 154 8.55 -19.06 3.95
C ILE A 154 9.30 -17.79 4.34
N ASN A 155 10.12 -17.26 3.45
CA ASN A 155 10.92 -16.05 3.66
C ASN A 155 11.00 -15.23 2.38
N GLU A 156 11.72 -14.11 2.40
CA GLU A 156 11.89 -13.19 1.28
C GLU A 156 12.42 -13.86 0.01
N ALA A 157 13.26 -14.89 0.14
CA ALA A 157 13.85 -15.62 -0.97
C ALA A 157 13.00 -16.82 -1.45
N THR A 158 11.85 -17.09 -0.82
CA THR A 158 10.95 -18.19 -1.21
C THR A 158 10.06 -17.84 -2.42
N GLY A 159 10.19 -16.62 -2.96
CA GLY A 159 9.47 -16.14 -4.13
C GLY A 159 9.59 -17.03 -5.38
N PRO A 160 8.94 -16.62 -6.48
CA PRO A 160 8.69 -15.23 -6.84
C PRO A 160 7.41 -14.65 -6.21
N TYR A 161 7.55 -13.50 -5.53
CA TYR A 161 6.40 -12.74 -5.03
C TYR A 161 6.01 -11.67 -6.04
N HIS A 162 4.77 -11.72 -6.52
CA HIS A 162 4.29 -10.77 -7.52
C HIS A 162 3.67 -9.54 -6.84
N LEU A 163 3.95 -8.35 -7.35
CA LEU A 163 3.35 -7.10 -6.91
C LEU A 163 2.79 -6.32 -8.08
N ASP A 164 1.48 -6.11 -8.09
CA ASP A 164 0.86 -5.11 -8.94
C ASP A 164 0.67 -3.81 -8.18
N ILE A 165 0.89 -2.70 -8.86
CA ILE A 165 0.47 -1.37 -8.44
C ILE A 165 -0.66 -0.94 -9.35
N VAL A 166 -1.82 -0.62 -8.76
CA VAL A 166 -3.04 -0.32 -9.51
C VAL A 166 -3.65 1.01 -9.12
N ASP A 167 -4.40 1.63 -10.03
CA ASP A 167 -5.22 2.81 -9.75
C ASP A 167 -6.54 2.47 -9.04
N GLU A 168 -7.40 3.47 -8.87
CA GLU A 168 -8.72 3.31 -8.27
C GLU A 168 -9.65 2.39 -9.08
N GLN A 169 -9.46 2.34 -10.40
CA GLN A 169 -10.23 1.55 -11.37
C GLN A 169 -9.64 0.15 -11.60
N LEU A 170 -8.59 -0.22 -10.87
CA LEU A 170 -7.85 -1.48 -10.98
C LEU A 170 -7.05 -1.65 -12.28
N ASN A 171 -6.75 -0.56 -12.99
CA ASN A 171 -5.79 -0.61 -14.08
C ASN A 171 -4.38 -0.78 -13.51
N VAL A 172 -3.58 -1.66 -14.13
CA VAL A 172 -2.19 -1.88 -13.72
C VAL A 172 -1.35 -0.68 -14.17
N LEU A 173 -0.72 -0.03 -13.19
CA LEU A 173 0.19 1.09 -13.37
C LEU A 173 1.65 0.62 -13.46
N ASN A 174 1.99 -0.46 -12.75
CA ASN A 174 3.23 -1.20 -12.89
C ASN A 174 3.10 -2.60 -12.25
N GLU A 175 3.98 -3.51 -12.65
CA GLU A 175 4.08 -4.87 -12.13
C GLU A 175 5.53 -5.25 -11.81
N TYR A 176 5.71 -6.05 -10.77
CA TYR A 176 6.97 -6.69 -10.43
C TYR A 176 6.73 -8.19 -10.32
N ASP A 177 7.34 -8.96 -11.24
CA ASP A 177 7.23 -10.42 -11.24
C ASP A 177 7.84 -11.07 -10.01
N ASP A 178 8.95 -10.51 -9.52
CA ASP A 178 9.57 -10.91 -8.28
C ASP A 178 10.08 -9.69 -7.50
N VAL A 179 9.34 -9.35 -6.45
CA VAL A 179 9.67 -8.25 -5.53
C VAL A 179 11.04 -8.45 -4.90
N TYR A 180 11.44 -9.68 -4.54
CA TYR A 180 12.74 -9.90 -3.90
C TYR A 180 13.88 -9.66 -4.89
N ALA A 181 13.76 -10.14 -6.12
CA ALA A 181 14.72 -9.81 -7.17
C ALA A 181 14.80 -8.30 -7.43
N ALA A 182 13.65 -7.61 -7.44
CA ALA A 182 13.59 -6.16 -7.66
C ALA A 182 14.34 -5.36 -6.57
N THR A 183 14.37 -5.82 -5.31
CA THR A 183 15.17 -5.20 -4.24
C THR A 183 16.68 -5.24 -4.53
N ASN A 184 17.14 -6.24 -5.28
CA ASN A 184 18.56 -6.53 -5.51
C ASN A 184 19.10 -5.92 -6.81
N LEU A 185 18.24 -5.40 -7.69
CA LEU A 185 18.65 -4.71 -8.93
C LEU A 185 19.43 -3.40 -8.68
N ILE A 186 19.42 -2.87 -7.45
CA ILE A 186 19.91 -1.52 -7.11
C ILE A 186 21.21 -1.57 -6.30
N ARG A 187 21.97 -2.67 -6.40
CA ARG A 187 23.32 -2.78 -5.83
C ARG A 187 24.36 -2.73 -6.94
N PHE A 188 24.57 -1.55 -7.53
CA PHE A 188 25.70 -1.26 -8.42
C PHE A 188 26.37 0.04 -8.00
#